data_AF-A0A5K1AAW4-F1
#
_entry.id   AF-A0A5K1AAW4-F1
#
_cell.length_a   1.000
_cell.length_b   1.000
_cell.length_c   1.000
_cell.angle_alpha   90.00
_cell.angle_beta   90.00
_cell.angle_gamma   90.00
#
_symmetry.space_group_name_H-M   'P 1'
#
loop_
_entity.id
_entity.type
_entity.pdbx_description
1 polymer ?
#
loop_
_entity_poly.entity_id
_entity_poly.type
_entity_poly.pdbx_seq_one_letter_code
_entity_poly.pdbx_strand_id
1 'polypeptide(L)'
;FAAEQQTMSAEVIRKAFAATEEGFTSVVAKNWDSKPQIAAVGSCCLVGVICDGMLYVANAGDSRVVLAKSVKATKEVAAVQLSEEHNACIESVRQELRLLHPEDSQIVVLKHNVWRVKGIIQ
;
A
#
# COMPACT_ATOMS: atom_id res chain seq x y z
N PHE A 1 -12.89 -14.60 -5.16
CA PHE A 1 -11.72 -14.52 -6.06
C PHE A 1 -10.84 -15.78 -6.07
N ALA A 2 -10.11 -16.12 -5.00
CA ALA A 2 -9.22 -17.31 -5.01
C ALA A 2 -9.98 -18.63 -5.28
N ALA A 3 -11.15 -18.79 -4.64
CA ALA A 3 -12.02 -19.94 -4.86
C ALA A 3 -12.60 -20.00 -6.28
N GLU A 4 -12.94 -18.85 -6.88
CA GLU A 4 -13.42 -18.76 -8.26
C GLU A 4 -12.35 -19.14 -9.28
N GLN A 5 -11.09 -18.74 -9.03
CA GLN A 5 -9.96 -19.04 -9.91
C GLN A 5 -9.26 -20.36 -9.57
N GLN A 6 -9.67 -21.02 -8.48
CA GLN A 6 -9.06 -22.24 -7.93
C GLN A 6 -7.54 -22.14 -7.72
N THR A 7 -6.99 -20.93 -7.62
CA THR A 7 -5.55 -20.70 -7.47
C THR A 7 -5.28 -19.33 -6.84
N MET A 8 -4.08 -19.18 -6.27
CA MET A 8 -3.58 -17.90 -5.80
C MET A 8 -2.71 -17.21 -6.84
N SER A 9 -2.97 -15.92 -7.05
CA SER A 9 -2.26 -15.11 -8.03
C SER A 9 -2.23 -13.65 -7.60
N ALA A 10 -1.32 -12.88 -8.20
CA ALA A 10 -1.29 -11.43 -8.02
C ALA A 10 -2.63 -10.78 -8.43
N GLU A 11 -3.32 -11.34 -9.43
CA GLU A 11 -4.62 -10.84 -9.87
C GLU A 11 -5.72 -11.06 -8.83
N VAL A 12 -5.73 -12.22 -8.17
CA VAL A 12 -6.66 -12.49 -7.07
C VAL A 12 -6.49 -11.47 -5.95
N ILE A 13 -5.23 -11.14 -5.60
CA ILE A 13 -4.93 -10.17 -4.55
C ILE A 13 -5.33 -8.76 -4.99
N ARG A 14 -5.02 -8.35 -6.23
CA ARG A 14 -5.45 -7.05 -6.78
C ARG A 14 -6.97 -6.89 -6.73
N LYS A 15 -7.73 -7.91 -7.16
CA LYS A 15 -9.20 -7.90 -7.08
C LYS A 15 -9.70 -7.78 -5.64
N ALA A 16 -9.04 -8.45 -4.68
CA ALA A 16 -9.39 -8.32 -3.27
C ALA A 16 -9.17 -6.90 -2.73
N PHE A 17 -8.04 -6.26 -3.08
CA PHE A 17 -7.77 -4.87 -2.72
C PHE A 17 -8.79 -3.92 -3.35
N ALA A 18 -9.05 -4.06 -4.65
CA ALA A 18 -10.01 -3.20 -5.37
C ALA A 18 -11.43 -3.33 -4.80
N ALA A 19 -11.90 -4.55 -4.53
CA ALA A 19 -13.21 -4.78 -3.93
C ALA A 19 -13.31 -4.23 -2.49
N THR A 20 -12.20 -4.25 -1.74
CA THR A 20 -12.15 -3.66 -0.39
C THR A 20 -12.31 -2.14 -0.46
N GLU A 21 -11.58 -1.49 -1.38
CA GLU A 21 -11.66 -0.04 -1.60
C GLU A 21 -13.05 0.41 -2.11
N GLU A 22 -13.63 -0.33 -3.05
CA GLU A 22 -14.99 -0.10 -3.54
C GLU A 22 -16.03 -0.24 -2.42
N GLY A 23 -15.86 -1.25 -1.56
CA GLY A 23 -16.68 -1.45 -0.37
C GLY A 23 -16.59 -0.27 0.61
N PHE A 24 -15.37 0.21 0.88
CA PHE A 24 -15.17 1.38 1.74
C PHE A 24 -15.76 2.65 1.13
N THR A 25 -15.53 2.90 -0.16
CA THR A 25 -16.12 4.03 -0.90
C THR A 25 -17.65 4.01 -0.82
N SER A 26 -18.26 2.83 -0.95
CA SER A 26 -19.71 2.65 -0.81
C SER A 26 -20.20 2.99 0.61
N VAL A 27 -19.42 2.65 1.65
CA VAL A 27 -19.71 3.03 3.04
C VAL A 27 -19.63 4.55 3.21
N VAL A 28 -18.59 5.20 2.67
CA VAL A 28 -18.43 6.65 2.70
C VAL A 28 -19.63 7.33 2.05
N ALA A 29 -19.99 6.94 0.82
CA ALA A 29 -21.10 7.54 0.08
C ALA A 29 -22.44 7.41 0.83
N LYS A 30 -22.73 6.22 1.38
CA LYS A 30 -23.97 5.98 2.14
C LYS A 30 -24.06 6.80 3.42
N ASN A 31 -22.92 7.19 4.01
CA ASN A 31 -22.87 7.90 5.27
C ASN A 31 -22.51 9.38 5.12
N TRP A 32 -22.41 9.91 3.89
CA TRP A 32 -21.91 11.26 3.62
C TRP A 32 -22.62 12.34 4.44
N ASP A 33 -23.95 12.37 4.43
CA ASP A 33 -24.73 13.41 5.11
C ASP A 33 -24.67 13.33 6.64
N SER A 34 -24.44 12.13 7.20
CA SER A 34 -24.48 11.90 8.65
C SER A 34 -23.10 11.80 9.30
N LYS A 35 -22.09 11.35 8.54
CA LYS A 35 -20.72 11.07 9.01
C LYS A 35 -19.68 11.36 7.92
N PRO A 36 -19.57 12.61 7.42
CA PRO A 36 -18.64 12.96 6.35
C PRO A 36 -17.17 12.72 6.72
N GLN A 37 -16.83 12.70 8.01
CA GLN A 37 -15.47 12.45 8.51
C GLN A 37 -14.90 11.08 8.10
N ILE A 38 -15.75 10.11 7.73
CA ILE A 38 -15.28 8.81 7.24
C ILE A 38 -14.46 8.99 5.94
N ALA A 39 -14.77 10.01 5.12
CA ALA A 39 -14.01 10.31 3.91
C ALA A 39 -12.58 10.81 4.19
N ALA A 40 -12.29 11.23 5.44
CA ALA A 40 -10.97 11.73 5.83
C ALA A 40 -10.08 10.67 6.50
N VAL A 41 -10.56 9.44 6.65
CA VAL A 41 -9.77 8.33 7.20
C VAL A 41 -9.28 7.41 6.10
N GLY A 42 -8.17 6.73 6.37
CA GLY A 42 -7.57 5.72 5.51
C GLY A 42 -6.64 4.82 6.32
N SER A 43 -6.14 3.77 5.68
CA SER A 43 -5.20 2.86 6.32
C SER A 43 -4.23 2.29 5.29
N CYS A 44 -2.99 2.05 5.71
CA CYS A 44 -2.06 1.23 4.94
C CYS A 44 -2.50 -0.23 5.02
N CYS A 45 -2.34 -0.97 3.92
CA CYS A 45 -2.69 -2.39 3.85
C CYS A 45 -1.49 -3.20 3.35
N LEU A 46 -0.95 -4.05 4.22
CA LEU A 46 0.09 -5.02 3.90
C LEU A 46 -0.46 -6.42 4.07
N VAL A 47 -0.41 -7.23 3.01
CA VAL A 47 -0.93 -8.59 3.00
C VAL A 47 0.18 -9.56 2.62
N GLY A 48 0.31 -10.63 3.40
CA GLY A 48 1.12 -11.81 3.10
C GLY A 48 0.24 -13.04 2.97
N VAL A 49 0.32 -13.74 1.84
CA VAL A 49 -0.41 -14.99 1.60
C VAL A 49 0.58 -16.10 1.34
N ILE A 50 0.48 -17.21 2.07
CA ILE A 50 1.27 -18.42 1.81
C ILE A 50 0.34 -19.47 1.22
N CYS A 51 0.63 -19.91 -0.01
CA CYS A 51 -0.17 -20.89 -0.74
C CYS A 51 0.75 -21.74 -1.61
N ASP A 52 0.63 -23.07 -1.52
CA ASP A 52 1.40 -24.03 -2.31
C ASP A 52 2.93 -23.81 -2.28
N GLY A 53 3.45 -23.45 -1.10
CA GLY A 53 4.88 -23.17 -0.90
C GLY A 53 5.37 -21.82 -1.45
N MET A 54 4.47 -21.01 -2.01
CA MET A 54 4.76 -19.66 -2.48
C MET A 54 4.26 -18.59 -1.49
N LEU A 55 5.08 -17.56 -1.27
CA LEU A 55 4.71 -16.36 -0.52
C LEU A 55 4.36 -15.24 -1.50
N TYR A 56 3.14 -14.72 -1.40
CA TYR A 56 2.68 -13.55 -2.11
C TYR A 56 2.64 -12.37 -1.13
N VAL A 57 3.14 -11.22 -1.58
CA VAL A 57 3.13 -9.98 -0.82
C VAL A 57 2.42 -8.91 -1.64
N ALA A 58 1.52 -8.16 -1.02
CA ALA A 58 0.94 -6.95 -1.59
C ALA A 58 0.97 -5.84 -0.55
N ASN A 59 1.43 -4.66 -0.96
CA ASN A 59 1.57 -3.50 -0.09
C ASN A 59 0.90 -2.27 -0.73
N ALA A 60 -0.01 -1.64 0.01
CA ALA A 60 -0.61 -0.35 -0.31
C ALA A 60 -0.32 0.61 0.86
N GLY A 61 0.59 1.54 0.67
CA GLY A 61 1.05 2.46 1.72
C GLY A 61 2.51 2.23 2.12
N ASP A 62 2.86 2.64 3.33
CA ASP A 62 4.24 2.71 3.83
C ASP A 62 4.60 1.62 4.85
N SER A 63 3.77 0.59 4.97
CA SER A 63 4.11 -0.62 5.71
C SER A 63 5.22 -1.42 5.00
N ARG A 64 5.94 -2.28 5.74
CA ARG A 64 7.07 -3.06 5.21
C ARG A 64 7.03 -4.52 5.67
N VAL A 65 7.26 -5.45 4.75
CA VAL A 65 7.56 -6.85 5.07
C VAL A 65 9.06 -7.13 4.93
N VAL A 66 9.61 -7.82 5.93
CA VAL A 66 11.02 -8.26 5.97
C VAL A 66 11.05 -9.74 6.29
N LEU A 67 11.69 -10.53 5.42
CA LEU A 67 11.93 -11.95 5.61
C LEU A 67 13.27 -12.17 6.30
N ALA A 68 13.26 -12.89 7.41
CA ALA A 68 14.46 -13.42 8.03
C ALA A 68 14.88 -14.70 7.28
N LYS A 69 16.02 -14.65 6.59
CA LYS A 69 16.58 -15.78 5.83
C LYS A 69 17.79 -16.36 6.57
N SER A 70 17.64 -17.57 7.12
CA SER A 70 18.76 -18.30 7.73
C SER A 70 19.70 -18.87 6.67
N VAL A 71 20.99 -18.58 6.80
CA VAL A 71 22.06 -19.13 5.96
C VAL A 71 22.66 -20.34 6.67
N LYS A 72 22.27 -21.55 6.24
CA LYS A 72 22.67 -22.82 6.89
C LYS A 72 24.19 -22.98 7.06
N ALA A 73 24.98 -22.45 6.13
CA ALA A 73 26.44 -22.56 6.15
C ALA A 73 27.11 -21.71 7.23
N THR A 74 26.59 -20.50 7.51
CA THR A 74 27.20 -19.54 8.43
C THR A 74 26.44 -19.41 9.76
N LYS A 75 25.24 -19.99 9.86
CA LYS A 75 24.26 -19.78 10.94
C LYS A 75 23.81 -18.31 11.10
N GLU A 76 24.12 -17.46 10.14
CA GLU A 76 23.68 -16.08 10.12
C GLU A 76 22.22 -15.97 9.67
N VAL A 77 21.59 -14.86 10.04
CA VAL A 77 20.23 -14.50 9.61
C VAL A 77 20.33 -13.19 8.84
N ALA A 78 19.99 -13.23 7.55
CA ALA A 78 19.89 -12.05 6.71
C ALA A 78 18.46 -11.50 6.74
N ALA A 79 18.31 -10.18 6.86
CA ALA A 79 17.04 -9.49 6.69
C ALA A 79 16.84 -9.12 5.21
N VAL A 80 15.80 -9.66 4.58
CA VAL A 80 15.48 -9.42 3.17
C VAL A 80 14.14 -8.69 3.09
N GLN A 81 14.16 -7.43 2.66
CA GLN A 81 12.92 -6.68 2.40
C GLN A 81 12.18 -7.28 1.19
N LEU A 82 10.87 -7.51 1.34
CA LEU A 82 10.03 -8.13 0.30
C LEU A 82 8.97 -7.19 -0.28
N SER A 83 8.92 -5.93 0.16
CA SER A 83 7.98 -4.92 -0.33
C SER A 83 8.67 -3.59 -0.58
N GLU A 84 8.20 -2.86 -1.58
CA GLU A 84 8.46 -1.43 -1.72
C GLU A 84 7.48 -0.63 -0.84
N GLU A 85 7.89 0.55 -0.41
CA GLU A 85 7.08 1.45 0.43
C GLU A 85 6.62 2.65 -0.39
N HIS A 86 5.35 3.01 -0.24
CA HIS A 86 4.77 4.16 -0.94
C HIS A 86 4.73 5.36 0.00
N ASN A 87 5.88 6.02 0.18
CA ASN A 87 6.05 7.14 1.10
C ASN A 87 6.72 8.33 0.40
N ALA A 88 6.19 9.55 0.57
CA ALA A 88 6.72 10.77 -0.05
C ALA A 88 8.15 11.14 0.40
N CYS A 89 8.67 10.56 1.48
CA CYS A 89 10.07 10.68 1.86
C CYS A 89 11.02 9.98 0.87
N ILE A 90 10.52 9.07 0.03
CA ILE A 90 11.27 8.38 -1.01
C ILE A 90 11.23 9.21 -2.30
N GLU A 91 12.38 9.41 -2.95
CA GLU A 91 12.48 10.27 -4.13
C GLU A 91 11.73 9.76 -5.35
N SER A 92 11.82 8.46 -5.64
CA SER A 92 11.10 7.85 -6.76
C SER A 92 9.60 8.05 -6.65
N VAL A 93 9.03 7.88 -5.45
CA VAL A 93 7.60 8.15 -5.17
C VAL A 93 7.25 9.61 -5.43
N ARG A 94 8.11 10.56 -5.07
CA ARG A 94 7.90 11.99 -5.39
C ARG A 94 7.92 12.26 -6.89
N GLN A 95 8.81 11.60 -7.63
CA GLN A 95 8.91 11.75 -9.08
C GLN A 95 7.67 11.16 -9.76
N GLU A 96 7.23 9.98 -9.35
CA GLU A 96 5.99 9.35 -9.82
C GLU A 96 4.77 10.25 -9.58
N LEU A 97 4.59 10.79 -8.36
CA LEU A 97 3.50 11.70 -8.04
C LEU A 97 3.48 12.95 -8.93
N ARG A 98 4.65 13.52 -9.25
CA ARG A 98 4.75 14.67 -10.16
C ARG A 98 4.40 14.30 -11.60
N LEU A 99 4.81 13.13 -12.07
CA LEU A 99 4.52 12.65 -13.42
C LEU A 99 3.02 12.38 -13.61
N LEU A 100 2.36 11.83 -12.59
CA LEU A 100 0.91 11.58 -12.62
C LEU A 100 0.08 12.86 -12.48
N HIS A 101 0.66 13.94 -11.95
CA HIS A 101 -0.01 15.21 -11.69
C HIS A 101 0.76 16.41 -12.25
N PRO A 102 0.94 16.51 -13.58
CA PRO A 102 1.77 17.56 -14.21
C PRO A 102 1.24 18.98 -13.96
N GLU A 103 -0.06 19.13 -13.76
CA GLU A 103 -0.73 20.41 -13.54
C GLU A 103 -0.72 20.85 -12.06
N ASP A 104 -0.30 20.00 -11.12
CA ASP A 104 -0.23 20.33 -9.69
C ASP A 104 1.22 20.40 -9.23
N SER A 105 1.83 21.57 -9.40
CA SER A 105 3.21 21.85 -8.94
C SER A 105 3.40 21.67 -7.43
N GLN A 106 2.30 21.63 -6.65
CA GLN A 106 2.32 21.46 -5.21
C GLN A 106 1.90 20.06 -4.76
N ILE A 107 1.79 19.07 -5.65
CA ILE A 107 1.37 17.71 -5.29
C ILE A 107 2.22 17.09 -4.16
N VAL A 108 3.52 17.41 -4.12
CA VAL A 108 4.45 17.06 -3.05
C VAL A 108 5.08 18.32 -2.46
N VAL A 109 5.00 18.48 -1.14
CA VAL A 109 5.51 19.66 -0.42
C VAL A 109 6.44 19.24 0.72
N LEU A 110 7.47 20.03 0.96
CA LEU A 110 8.32 19.90 2.14
C LEU A 110 7.74 20.78 3.26
N LYS A 111 7.27 20.17 4.34
CA LYS A 111 6.75 20.88 5.52
C LYS A 111 7.42 20.34 6.77
N HIS A 112 7.93 21.23 7.62
CA HIS A 112 8.65 20.85 8.86
C HIS A 112 9.74 19.79 8.62
N ASN A 113 10.52 19.93 7.53
CA ASN A 113 11.56 18.98 7.11
C ASN A 113 11.07 17.57 6.74
N VAL A 114 9.77 17.38 6.49
CA VAL A 114 9.18 16.11 6.05
C VAL A 114 8.43 16.32 4.74
N TRP A 115 8.63 15.41 3.78
CA TRP A 115 7.89 15.42 2.52
C TRP A 115 6.47 14.90 2.74
N ARG A 116 5.48 15.61 2.21
CA ARG A 116 4.05 15.30 2.33
C ARG A 116 3.37 15.36 0.97
N VAL A 117 2.36 14.53 0.77
CA VAL A 117 1.42 14.68 -0.35
C VAL A 117 0.39 15.74 0.02
N LYS A 118 0.07 16.65 -0.91
CA LYS A 118 -0.96 17.67 -0.74
C LYS A 118 -2.31 17.02 -0.39
N GLY A 119 -3.04 17.60 0.56
CA GLY A 119 -4.37 17.12 0.97
C GLY A 119 -4.38 16.02 2.04
N ILE A 120 -3.26 15.33 2.29
CA ILE A 120 -3.12 14.45 3.46
C ILE A 120 -2.82 15.33 4.68
N ILE A 121 -3.53 15.08 5.80
CA ILE A 121 -3.51 15.81 7.08
C ILE A 121 -2.20 16.62 7.26
N GLN A 122 -2.36 17.94 7.23
CA GLN A 122 -1.30 18.94 7.26
C GLN A 122 -1.01 19.42 8.68
#